data_AF-A0A7X8LYD2-F1
#
_entry.id   AF-A0A7X8LYD2-F1
#
_cell.length_a   1.000
_cell.length_b   1.000
_cell.length_c   1.000
_cell.angle_alpha   90.00
_cell.angle_beta   90.00
_cell.angle_gamma   90.00
#
_symmetry.space_group_name_H-M   'P 1'
#
loop_
_entity.id
_entity.type
_entity.pdbx_description
1 polymer ?
#
loop_
_entity_poly.entity_id
_entity_poly.type
_entity_poly.pdbx_seq_one_letter_code
_entity_poly.pdbx_strand_id
1 'polypeptide(L)'
;NDTVIIYDRIRENSRLMRKTDLGSIVDVSIHQSLNRSINTMVTTLIAVVILLIFSVNNNISSLINFSFSLLIGVITGAYSSIFLAAPVWVLWKERRQRAALQK
;
A
#
# COMPACT_ATOMS: atom_id res chain seq x y z
N ASN A 1 1.34 5.48 -3.67
CA ASN A 1 -0.02 5.53 -4.27
C ASN A 1 -1.00 4.74 -3.40
N ASP A 2 -0.73 3.47 -3.17
CA ASP A 2 -1.65 2.54 -2.49
C ASP A 2 -2.06 2.96 -1.08
N THR A 3 -1.17 3.53 -0.26
CA THR A 3 -1.50 4.04 1.08
C THR A 3 -2.64 5.07 1.05
N VAL A 4 -2.64 5.99 0.08
CA VAL A 4 -3.68 7.03 -0.03
C VAL A 4 -5.02 6.40 -0.40
N ILE A 5 -5.01 5.43 -1.31
CA ILE A 5 -6.21 4.71 -1.75
C ILE A 5 -6.82 3.91 -0.58
N ILE A 6 -5.98 3.20 0.18
CA ILE A 6 -6.42 2.43 1.36
C ILE A 6 -7.03 3.37 2.40
N TYR A 7 -6.39 4.50 2.71
CA TYR A 7 -6.93 5.47 3.66
C TYR A 7 -8.23 6.10 3.20
N ASP A 8 -8.36 6.40 1.91
CA ASP A 8 -9.60 6.92 1.36
C ASP A 8 -10.73 5.90 1.49
N ARG A 9 -10.46 4.62 1.19
CA ARG A 9 -11.43 3.52 1.36
C ARG A 9 -11.81 3.27 2.81
N ILE A 10 -10.87 3.37 3.74
CA ILE A 10 -11.16 3.28 5.18
C ILE A 10 -12.06 4.46 5.60
N ARG A 11 -11.81 5.67 5.08
CA ARG A 11 -12.61 6.85 5.40
C ARG A 11 -14.03 6.74 4.83
N GLU A 12 -14.18 6.23 3.62
CA GLU A 12 -15.46 6.00 2.96
C GLU A 12 -16.27 4.91 3.69
N ASN A 13 -15.68 3.75 3.93
CA ASN A 13 -16.35 2.66 4.65
C ASN A 13 -16.66 3.03 6.10
N SER A 14 -15.83 3.84 6.76
CA SER A 14 -16.15 4.36 8.10
C SER A 14 -17.35 5.30 8.13
N ARG A 15 -17.72 5.93 7.00
CA ARG A 15 -18.95 6.73 6.90
C ARG A 15 -20.18 5.88 6.57
N LEU A 16 -20.01 4.88 5.70
CA LEU A 16 -21.08 3.98 5.26
C LEU A 16 -21.46 2.96 6.35
N MET A 17 -20.46 2.40 7.06
CA MET A 17 -20.62 1.30 8.02
C MET A 17 -20.58 1.78 9.48
N ARG A 18 -21.30 2.85 9.80
CA ARG A 18 -21.25 3.55 11.11
C ARG A 18 -21.54 2.70 12.36
N LYS A 19 -22.21 1.55 12.22
CA LYS A 19 -22.58 0.66 13.34
C LYS A 19 -21.67 -0.57 13.47
N THR A 20 -20.66 -0.71 12.61
CA THR A 20 -19.77 -1.88 12.59
C THR A 20 -18.49 -1.60 13.36
N ASP A 21 -17.86 -2.64 13.91
CA ASP A 21 -16.57 -2.53 14.57
C ASP A 21 -15.48 -1.96 13.64
N LEU A 22 -14.53 -1.22 14.23
CA LEU A 22 -13.42 -0.60 13.51
C LEU A 22 -12.53 -1.62 12.81
N GLY A 23 -12.32 -2.80 13.42
CA GLY A 23 -11.55 -3.88 12.82
C GLY A 23 -12.19 -4.39 11.54
N SER A 24 -13.49 -4.65 11.56
CA SER A 24 -14.23 -5.10 10.38
C SER A 24 -14.27 -4.06 9.26
N ILE A 25 -14.37 -2.77 9.58
CA ILE A 25 -14.31 -1.69 8.57
C ILE A 25 -12.97 -1.69 7.86
N VAL A 26 -11.88 -1.83 8.63
CA VAL A 26 -10.52 -1.85 8.08
C VAL A 26 -10.30 -3.08 7.21
N ASP A 27 -10.73 -4.26 7.66
CA ASP A 27 -10.62 -5.51 6.91
C ASP A 27 -11.32 -5.44 5.53
N VAL A 28 -12.57 -4.96 5.52
CA VAL A 28 -13.33 -4.77 4.27
C VAL A 28 -12.65 -3.75 3.35
N SER A 29 -12.16 -2.63 3.89
CA SER A 29 -11.44 -1.62 3.10
C SER A 29 -10.15 -2.15 2.49
N ILE A 30 -9.40 -3.00 3.21
CA ILE A 30 -8.19 -3.64 2.70
C ILE A 30 -8.55 -4.60 1.57
N HIS A 31 -9.55 -5.47 1.77
CA HIS A 31 -10.00 -6.43 0.76
C HIS A 31 -10.47 -5.75 -0.54
N GLN A 32 -11.22 -4.65 -0.44
CA GLN A 32 -11.66 -3.88 -1.62
C GLN A 32 -10.49 -3.24 -2.38
N SER A 33 -9.46 -2.80 -1.67
CA SER A 33 -8.31 -2.09 -2.27
C SER A 33 -7.24 -3.05 -2.79
N LEU A 34 -7.15 -4.25 -2.21
CA LEU A 34 -6.12 -5.25 -2.47
C LEU A 34 -6.02 -5.64 -3.94
N ASN A 35 -7.14 -5.97 -4.60
CA ASN A 35 -7.13 -6.41 -6.00
C ASN A 35 -6.52 -5.34 -6.92
N ARG A 36 -6.85 -4.07 -6.70
CA ARG A 36 -6.31 -2.96 -7.50
C ARG A 36 -4.81 -2.75 -7.22
N SER A 37 -4.42 -2.75 -5.96
CA SER A 37 -3.02 -2.57 -5.56
C SER A 37 -2.14 -3.72 -6.05
N ILE A 38 -2.60 -4.97 -5.95
CA ILE A 38 -1.90 -6.14 -6.49
C ILE A 38 -1.74 -6.01 -8.00
N ASN A 39 -2.81 -5.69 -8.74
CA ASN A 39 -2.72 -5.56 -10.19
C ASN A 39 -1.72 -4.48 -10.62
N THR A 40 -1.70 -3.34 -9.91
CA THR A 40 -0.77 -2.26 -10.21
C THR A 40 0.67 -2.63 -9.85
N MET A 41 0.88 -3.30 -8.70
CA MET A 41 2.20 -3.80 -8.30
C MET A 41 2.73 -4.83 -9.29
N VAL A 42 1.91 -5.79 -9.71
CA VAL A 42 2.31 -6.86 -10.63
C VAL A 42 2.69 -6.30 -11.99
N THR A 43 1.88 -5.40 -12.56
CA THR A 43 2.21 -4.78 -13.86
C THR A 43 3.48 -3.93 -13.79
N THR A 44 3.69 -3.22 -12.67
CA THR A 44 4.92 -2.44 -12.44
C THR A 44 6.14 -3.37 -12.31
N LEU A 45 6.02 -4.47 -11.56
CA LEU A 45 7.09 -5.46 -11.43
C LEU A 45 7.46 -6.08 -12.77
N ILE A 46 6.47 -6.46 -13.58
CA ILE A 46 6.71 -7.00 -14.93
C ILE A 46 7.49 -5.98 -15.77
N ALA A 47 7.07 -4.71 -15.78
CA ALA A 47 7.75 -3.67 -16.54
C ALA A 47 9.21 -3.47 -16.09
N VAL A 48 9.46 -3.45 -14.77
CA VAL A 48 10.82 -3.29 -14.21
C VAL A 48 11.69 -4.50 -14.50
N VAL A 49 11.15 -5.71 -14.44
CA VAL A 49 11.88 -6.95 -14.77
C VAL A 49 12.27 -6.97 -16.25
N ILE A 50 11.34 -6.63 -17.16
CA ILE A 50 11.64 -6.51 -18.59
C ILE A 50 12.75 -5.48 -18.81
N LEU A 51 12.66 -4.33 -18.14
CA LEU A 51 13.68 -3.28 -18.22
C LEU A 51 15.04 -3.76 -17.72
N LEU A 52 15.09 -4.52 -16.61
CA LEU A 52 16.33 -5.09 -16.09
C LEU A 52 16.95 -6.09 -17.08
N ILE A 53 16.17 -7.00 -17.64
CA ILE A 53 16.63 -7.95 -18.68
C ILE A 53 17.17 -7.21 -19.91
N PHE A 54 16.43 -6.21 -20.39
CA PHE A 54 16.85 -5.38 -21.52
C PHE A 54 18.17 -4.66 -21.22
N SER A 55 18.33 -4.13 -20.02
CA SER A 55 19.53 -3.38 -19.61
C SER A 55 20.76 -4.27 -19.52
N VAL A 56 20.60 -5.51 -19.04
CA VAL A 56 21.67 -6.52 -18.99
C VAL A 56 22.06 -6.96 -20.40
N ASN A 57 21.08 -7.27 -21.26
CA ASN A 57 21.35 -7.72 -22.62
C ASN A 57 22.10 -6.68 -23.46
N ASN A 58 21.80 -5.39 -23.26
CA ASN A 58 22.47 -4.29 -23.96
C ASN A 58 23.75 -3.79 -23.25
N ASN A 59 24.16 -4.40 -22.12
CA ASN A 59 25.33 -4.02 -21.32
C ASN A 59 25.35 -2.54 -20.87
N ILE A 60 24.19 -1.98 -20.50
CA ILE A 60 24.08 -0.58 -20.09
C ILE A 60 24.16 -0.48 -18.56
N SER A 61 25.37 -0.28 -18.03
CA SER A 61 25.65 -0.29 -16.58
C SER A 61 24.78 0.68 -15.77
N SER A 62 24.47 1.86 -16.31
CA SER A 62 23.66 2.87 -15.64
C SER A 62 22.20 2.40 -15.42
N LEU A 63 21.62 1.73 -16.42
CA LEU A 63 20.24 1.24 -16.33
C LEU A 63 20.13 0.01 -15.43
N ILE A 64 21.16 -0.84 -15.36
CA ILE A 64 21.18 -2.01 -14.48
C ILE A 64 21.06 -1.56 -13.02
N ASN A 65 21.89 -0.59 -12.60
CA ASN A 65 21.84 -0.08 -11.23
C ASN A 65 20.51 0.62 -10.91
N PHE A 66 19.99 1.40 -11.87
CA PHE A 66 18.71 2.07 -11.72
C PHE A 66 17.54 1.09 -11.57
N SER A 67 17.44 0.12 -12.49
CA SER A 67 16.36 -0.87 -12.52
C SER A 67 16.38 -1.80 -11.31
N PHE A 68 17.56 -2.19 -10.84
CA PHE A 68 17.73 -2.96 -9.63
C PHE A 68 17.24 -2.20 -8.38
N SER A 69 17.63 -0.91 -8.26
CA SER A 69 17.14 -0.06 -7.17
C SER A 69 15.62 0.14 -7.23
N LEU A 70 15.06 0.26 -8.44
CA LEU A 70 13.62 0.41 -8.66
C LEU A 70 12.86 -0.86 -8.26
N LEU A 71 13.41 -2.03 -8.58
CA LEU A 71 12.83 -3.33 -8.22
C LEU A 71 12.73 -3.49 -6.70
N ILE A 72 13.81 -3.20 -5.98
CA ILE A 72 13.81 -3.23 -4.51
C ILE A 72 12.79 -2.23 -3.94
N GLY A 73 12.78 -1.00 -4.47
CA GLY A 73 11.88 0.06 -4.02
C GLY A 73 10.39 -0.26 -4.22
N VAL A 74 10.04 -0.89 -5.34
CA VAL A 74 8.65 -1.31 -5.62
C VAL A 74 8.22 -2.41 -4.65
N ILE A 75 9.07 -3.43 -4.40
CA ILE A 75 8.75 -4.53 -3.49
C ILE A 75 8.55 -4.01 -2.06
N THR A 76 9.51 -3.24 -1.54
CA THR A 76 9.42 -2.68 -0.18
C THR A 76 8.28 -1.68 -0.05
N GLY A 77 8.06 -0.83 -1.05
CA GLY A 77 6.97 0.14 -1.07
C GLY A 77 5.59 -0.52 -1.09
N ALA A 78 5.41 -1.60 -1.84
CA ALA A 78 4.16 -2.33 -1.89
C ALA A 78 3.84 -3.05 -0.57
N TYR A 79 4.83 -3.73 0.01
CA TYR A 79 4.68 -4.35 1.33
C TYR A 79 4.33 -3.31 2.41
N SER A 80 5.08 -2.21 2.45
CA SER A 80 4.83 -1.12 3.40
C SER A 80 3.43 -0.52 3.24
N SER A 81 2.95 -0.34 2.01
CA SER A 81 1.66 0.33 1.78
C SER A 81 0.48 -0.53 2.20
N ILE A 82 0.53 -1.85 2.01
CA ILE A 82 -0.58 -2.76 2.33
C ILE A 82 -0.58 -3.11 3.82
N PHE A 83 0.58 -3.49 4.38
CA PHE A 83 0.64 -4.06 5.73
C PHE A 83 0.85 -3.02 6.84
N LEU A 84 1.46 -1.86 6.56
CA LEU A 84 1.69 -0.83 7.59
C LEU A 84 0.59 0.23 7.64
N ALA A 85 -0.12 0.49 6.54
CA ALA A 85 -1.13 1.55 6.50
C ALA A 85 -2.29 1.28 7.48
N ALA A 86 -2.87 0.08 7.44
CA ALA A 86 -3.99 -0.30 8.29
C ALA A 86 -3.71 -0.20 9.81
N PRO A 87 -2.64 -0.82 10.35
CA PRO A 87 -2.35 -0.74 11.79
C PRO A 87 -1.98 0.68 12.23
N VAL A 88 -1.28 1.47 11.40
CA VAL A 88 -0.96 2.87 11.72
C VAL A 88 -2.24 3.71 11.86
N TRP A 89 -3.23 3.50 10.98
CA TRP A 89 -4.50 4.22 11.06
C TRP A 89 -5.33 3.81 12.29
N VAL A 90 -5.40 2.51 12.60
CA VAL A 90 -6.08 2.00 13.80
C VAL A 90 -5.46 2.62 15.06
N LEU A 91 -4.13 2.56 15.17
CA LEU A 91 -3.38 3.09 16.32
C LEU A 91 -3.58 4.60 16.48
N TRP A 92 -3.68 5.35 15.39
CA TRP A 92 -4.00 6.77 15.41
C TRP A 92 -5.42 7.04 15.93
N LYS A 93 -6.40 6.22 15.52
CA LYS A 93 -7.80 6.36 15.94
C LYS A 93 -8.01 6.00 17.40
N GLU A 94 -7.38 4.93 17.88
CA GLU A 94 -7.38 4.55 19.30
C GLU A 94 -6.78 5.64 20.20
N ARG A 95 -5.63 6.21 19.81
CA ARG A 95 -5.02 7.33 20.55
C ARG A 95 -5.98 8.52 20.66
N ARG A 96 -6.73 8.81 19.59
CA ARG A 96 -7.68 9.92 19.54
C ARG A 96 -8.92 9.66 20.41
N GLN A 97 -9.42 8.42 20.47
CA GLN A 97 -10.50 8.02 21.37
C GLN A 97 -10.08 8.08 22.85
N ARG A 98 -8.89 7.57 23.19
CA ARG A 98 -8.36 7.63 24.57
C ARG A 98 -8.19 9.08 25.05
N ALA A 99 -7.67 9.97 24.20
CA ALA A 99 -7.54 11.39 24.52
C ALA A 99 -8.89 12.10 24.70
N ALA A 100 -9.95 11.64 24.03
CA ALA A 100 -11.30 12.19 24.18
C ALA A 100 -12.00 11.70 25.46
N LEU A 101 -11.68 10.49 25.94
CA LEU A 101 -12.21 9.93 27.20
C LEU A 101 -11.53 10.50 28.45
N GLN A 102 -10.36 11.15 28.30
CA GLN A 102 -9.64 11.81 29.39
C GLN A 102 -10.04 13.29 29.60
N LYS A 103 -10.97 13.82 28.79
CA LYS A 103 -11.60 15.14 28.96
C LYS A 103 -13.00 14.98 29.54
#